data_AF-A0A073CPL1-F1
#
_entry.id   AF-A0A073CPL1-F1
#
_cell.length_a   1.000
_cell.length_b   1.000
_cell.length_c   1.000
_cell.angle_alpha   90.00
_cell.angle_beta   90.00
_cell.angle_gamma   90.00
#
_symmetry.space_group_name_H-M   'P 1'
#
loop_
_entity.id
_entity.type
_entity.pdbx_description
1 polymer ?
#
loop_
_entity_poly.entity_id
_entity_poly.type
_entity_poly.pdbx_seq_one_letter_code
_entity_poly.pdbx_strand_id
1 'polypeptide(L)'
;MPSLTEIHSLGFQIPLVAGWLGLIIVVAEGLNRVFAVNAEISRKIVHIGTGNVILLAWWLNIPAWVGITASVISGIIAIISHQTPILPSINSVGRKSLGTFFYAISIGVLIGWFWTIKQPQYAALGILIMTWGDGLAAVIGQQWGQHKYQVFGNGKSWEGSLTMLFVSLMICSFILLATEGNNQINWSISIAVAIIATGLETFSKYGIDNLTVPLGSASLAFFLNQIL
;
A
#
# COMPACT_ATOMS: atom_id res chain seq x y z
N MET A 1 -15.79 19.49 -16.13
CA MET A 1 -16.75 19.65 -15.01
C MET A 1 -17.44 18.31 -14.81
N PRO A 2 -17.60 17.82 -13.57
CA PRO A 2 -18.27 16.56 -13.32
C PRO A 2 -19.74 16.64 -13.78
N SER A 3 -20.29 15.53 -14.26
CA SER A 3 -21.70 15.44 -14.65
C SER A 3 -22.62 15.43 -13.44
N LEU A 4 -23.90 15.81 -13.59
CA LEU A 4 -24.88 15.76 -12.49
C LEU A 4 -25.02 14.36 -11.88
N THR A 5 -24.96 13.31 -12.72
CA THR A 5 -24.97 11.92 -12.26
C THR A 5 -23.72 11.54 -11.46
N GLU A 6 -22.54 12.04 -11.86
CA GLU A 6 -21.31 11.86 -11.08
C GLU A 6 -21.39 12.57 -9.71
N ILE A 7 -21.98 13.77 -9.65
CA ILE A 7 -22.15 14.49 -8.38
C ILE A 7 -23.06 13.71 -7.43
N HIS A 8 -24.16 13.14 -7.94
CA HIS A 8 -25.06 12.30 -7.14
C HIS A 8 -24.40 11.01 -6.65
N SER A 9 -23.61 10.32 -7.49
CA SER A 9 -22.88 9.11 -7.06
C SER A 9 -21.80 9.42 -6.02
N LEU A 10 -21.11 10.54 -6.17
CA LEU A 10 -20.08 10.99 -5.21
C LEU A 10 -20.67 11.27 -3.81
N GLY A 11 -21.92 11.74 -3.76
CA GLY A 11 -22.65 11.96 -2.50
C GLY A 11 -22.81 10.71 -1.63
N PHE A 12 -22.81 9.51 -2.24
CA PHE A 12 -22.82 8.23 -1.52
C PHE A 12 -21.41 7.63 -1.33
N GLN A 13 -20.56 7.75 -2.35
CA GLN A 13 -19.21 7.17 -2.34
C GLN A 13 -18.29 7.82 -1.31
N ILE A 14 -18.30 9.16 -1.20
CA ILE A 14 -17.40 9.89 -0.30
C ILE A 14 -17.69 9.56 1.17
N PRO A 15 -18.95 9.58 1.66
CA PRO A 15 -19.24 9.16 3.03
C PRO A 15 -18.84 7.72 3.34
N LEU A 16 -18.96 6.81 2.37
CA LEU A 16 -18.60 5.40 2.56
C LEU A 16 -17.07 5.25 2.75
N VAL A 17 -16.28 5.89 1.89
CA VAL A 17 -14.81 5.93 2.03
C VAL A 17 -14.39 6.65 3.31
N ALA A 18 -15.04 7.77 3.65
CA ALA A 18 -14.76 8.51 4.88
C ALA A 18 -15.10 7.69 6.12
N GLY A 19 -16.22 6.95 6.10
CA GLY A 19 -16.61 6.02 7.16
C GLY A 19 -15.60 4.89 7.35
N TRP A 20 -15.10 4.31 6.25
CA TRP A 20 -14.04 3.30 6.27
C TRP A 20 -12.74 3.85 6.88
N LEU A 21 -12.29 5.02 6.44
CA LEU A 21 -11.10 5.68 6.98
C LEU A 21 -11.26 6.04 8.46
N GLY A 22 -12.43 6.55 8.85
CA GLY A 22 -12.76 6.85 10.24
C GLY A 22 -12.73 5.60 11.12
N LEU A 23 -13.29 4.48 10.64
CA LEU A 23 -13.23 3.19 11.33
C LEU A 23 -11.79 2.74 11.55
N ILE A 24 -10.92 2.85 10.54
CA ILE A 24 -9.51 2.47 10.66
C ILE A 24 -8.78 3.31 11.70
N ILE A 25 -9.02 4.63 11.72
CA ILE A 25 -8.40 5.52 12.71
C ILE A 25 -8.87 5.15 14.11
N VAL A 26 -10.17 4.89 14.30
CA VAL A 26 -10.73 4.47 15.59
C VAL A 26 -10.12 3.15 16.05
N VAL A 27 -10.01 2.16 15.15
CA VAL A 27 -9.40 0.86 15.46
C VAL A 27 -7.92 1.03 15.81
N ALA A 28 -7.16 1.79 15.02
CA ALA A 28 -5.74 2.00 15.25
C ALA A 28 -5.46 2.72 16.58
N GLU A 29 -6.20 3.79 16.87
CA GLU A 29 -6.07 4.53 18.13
C GLU A 29 -6.55 3.68 19.32
N GLY A 30 -7.64 2.92 19.16
CA GLY A 30 -8.13 1.99 20.18
C GLY A 30 -7.11 0.90 20.52
N LEU A 31 -6.52 0.27 19.51
CA LEU A 31 -5.46 -0.74 19.70
C LEU A 31 -4.24 -0.14 20.38
N ASN A 32 -3.83 1.07 20.00
CA ASN A 32 -2.68 1.74 20.62
C ASN A 32 -2.94 2.03 22.11
N ARG A 33 -4.14 2.52 22.45
CA ARG A 33 -4.52 2.81 23.85
C ARG A 33 -4.65 1.56 24.71
N VAL A 34 -5.15 0.46 24.16
CA VAL A 34 -5.39 -0.78 24.92
C VAL A 34 -4.13 -1.62 25.06
N PHE A 35 -3.31 -1.74 24.01
CA PHE A 35 -2.20 -2.67 23.96
C PHE A 35 -0.81 -2.00 24.00
N ALA A 36 -0.72 -0.67 24.14
CA ALA A 36 0.53 0.09 24.14
C ALA A 36 1.46 -0.33 22.97
N VAL A 37 0.86 -0.49 21.79
CA VAL A 37 1.51 -1.07 20.62
C VAL A 37 2.65 -0.16 20.15
N ASN A 38 3.78 -0.75 19.78
CA ASN A 38 4.88 -0.01 19.15
C ASN A 38 4.35 0.81 17.97
N ALA A 39 4.69 2.10 17.93
CA ALA A 39 4.22 3.02 16.90
C ALA A 39 4.57 2.57 15.47
N GLU A 40 5.61 1.75 15.27
CA GLU A 40 5.87 1.12 13.97
C GLU A 40 4.75 0.14 13.56
N ILE A 41 4.28 -0.70 14.49
CA ILE A 41 3.17 -1.63 14.24
C ILE A 41 1.87 -0.85 14.06
N SER A 42 1.58 0.16 14.90
CA SER A 42 0.41 1.04 14.71
C SER A 42 0.41 1.68 13.33
N ARG A 43 1.56 2.17 12.85
CA ARG A 43 1.72 2.71 11.50
C ARG A 43 1.41 1.66 10.43
N LYS A 44 1.90 0.43 10.56
CA LYS A 44 1.61 -0.65 9.60
C LYS A 44 0.13 -1.06 9.62
N ILE A 45 -0.52 -1.10 10.78
CA ILE A 45 -1.98 -1.34 10.89
C ILE A 45 -2.75 -0.27 10.12
N VAL A 46 -2.41 1.01 10.30
CA VAL A 46 -3.03 2.10 9.54
C VAL A 46 -2.77 1.93 8.05
N HIS A 47 -1.55 1.58 7.61
CA HIS A 47 -1.25 1.37 6.18
C HIS A 47 -2.03 0.19 5.59
N ILE A 48 -2.16 -0.92 6.32
CA ILE A 48 -2.98 -2.06 5.90
C ILE A 48 -4.44 -1.62 5.77
N GLY A 49 -4.99 -0.95 6.79
CA GLY A 49 -6.37 -0.47 6.76
C GLY A 49 -6.63 0.50 5.60
N THR A 50 -5.88 1.59 5.54
CA THR A 50 -6.08 2.65 4.54
C THR A 50 -5.78 2.17 3.13
N GLY A 51 -4.86 1.23 2.97
CA GLY A 51 -4.54 0.57 1.70
C GLY A 51 -5.74 -0.04 0.98
N ASN A 52 -6.68 -0.61 1.73
CA ASN A 52 -7.87 -1.24 1.16
C ASN A 52 -8.86 -0.24 0.52
N VAL A 53 -8.68 1.07 0.73
CA VAL A 53 -9.48 2.11 0.06
C VAL A 53 -9.36 1.99 -1.46
N ILE A 54 -8.24 1.51 -2.00
CA ILE A 54 -8.11 1.32 -3.46
C ILE A 54 -9.13 0.33 -4.03
N LEU A 55 -9.49 -0.71 -3.25
CA LEU A 55 -10.50 -1.68 -3.66
C LEU A 55 -11.91 -1.06 -3.64
N LEU A 56 -12.21 -0.25 -2.63
CA LEU A 56 -13.47 0.50 -2.57
C LEU A 56 -13.55 1.50 -3.73
N ALA A 57 -12.46 2.22 -4.00
CA ALA A 57 -12.38 3.17 -5.09
C ALA A 57 -12.58 2.51 -6.45
N TRP A 58 -11.98 1.34 -6.65
CA TRP A 58 -12.17 0.55 -7.87
C TRP A 58 -13.60 0.01 -7.97
N TRP A 59 -14.13 -0.64 -6.93
CA TRP A 59 -15.47 -1.23 -6.95
C TRP A 59 -16.58 -0.20 -7.15
N LEU A 60 -16.46 0.96 -6.51
CA LEU A 60 -17.42 2.05 -6.62
C LEU A 60 -17.23 2.92 -7.88
N ASN A 61 -16.22 2.63 -8.72
CA ASN A 61 -15.85 3.46 -9.87
C ASN A 61 -15.62 4.93 -9.49
N ILE A 62 -14.87 5.16 -8.41
CA ILE A 62 -14.53 6.52 -7.98
C ILE A 62 -13.65 7.17 -9.05
N PRO A 63 -13.95 8.41 -9.48
CA PRO A 63 -13.15 9.12 -10.47
C PRO A 63 -11.69 9.31 -10.02
N ALA A 64 -10.76 9.22 -10.98
CA ALA A 64 -9.32 9.33 -10.73
C ALA A 64 -8.94 10.61 -9.99
N TRP A 65 -9.59 11.74 -10.32
CA TRP A 65 -9.30 13.03 -9.70
C TRP A 65 -9.54 13.00 -8.18
N VAL A 66 -10.54 12.26 -7.68
CA VAL A 66 -10.81 12.13 -6.24
C VAL A 66 -9.65 11.43 -5.55
N GLY A 67 -9.17 10.32 -6.13
CA GLY A 67 -8.03 9.56 -5.61
C GLY A 67 -6.73 10.37 -5.64
N ILE A 68 -6.47 11.10 -6.74
CA ILE A 68 -5.31 11.99 -6.87
C ILE A 68 -5.38 13.12 -5.85
N THR A 69 -6.53 13.78 -5.69
CA THR A 69 -6.72 14.84 -4.68
C THR A 69 -6.50 14.30 -3.27
N ALA A 70 -7.05 13.13 -2.94
CA ALA A 70 -6.84 12.48 -1.65
C ALA A 70 -5.34 12.17 -1.40
N SER A 71 -4.64 11.67 -2.43
CA SER A 71 -3.20 11.44 -2.40
C SER A 71 -2.41 12.73 -2.15
N VAL A 72 -2.73 13.83 -2.87
CA VAL A 72 -2.06 15.13 -2.67
C VAL A 72 -2.27 15.66 -1.26
N ILE A 73 -3.52 15.62 -0.77
CA ILE A 73 -3.85 16.04 0.60
C ILE A 73 -3.08 15.19 1.62
N SER A 74 -3.09 13.85 1.45
CA SER A 74 -2.35 12.94 2.33
C SER A 74 -0.84 13.21 2.30
N GLY A 75 -0.27 13.53 1.14
CA GLY A 75 1.14 13.90 1.01
C GLY A 75 1.49 15.19 1.74
N ILE A 76 0.64 16.23 1.62
CA ILE A 76 0.81 17.49 2.37
C ILE A 76 0.73 17.24 3.87
N ILE A 77 -0.28 16.49 4.33
CA ILE A 77 -0.44 16.11 5.75
C ILE A 77 0.80 15.34 6.24
N ALA A 78 1.34 14.43 5.44
CA ALA A 78 2.55 13.68 5.79
C ALA A 78 3.77 14.60 5.97
N ILE A 79 3.96 15.60 5.09
CA ILE A 79 5.03 16.59 5.22
C ILE A 79 4.86 17.45 6.48
N ILE A 80 3.65 17.94 6.74
CA ILE A 80 3.36 18.78 7.92
C ILE A 80 3.56 17.96 9.21
N SER A 81 3.08 16.71 9.22
CA SER A 81 3.23 15.79 10.35
C SER A 81 4.68 15.43 10.63
N HIS A 82 5.54 15.50 9.62
CA HIS A 82 6.99 15.32 9.79
C HIS A 82 7.64 16.51 10.53
N GLN A 83 7.06 17.72 10.44
CA GLN A 83 7.58 18.93 11.09
C GLN A 83 6.92 19.21 12.44
N THR A 84 5.67 18.77 12.63
CA THR A 84 4.87 18.99 13.83
C THR A 84 4.21 17.68 14.26
N PRO A 85 4.37 17.21 15.52
CA PRO A 85 3.79 15.96 15.97
C PRO A 85 2.27 16.10 16.20
N ILE A 86 1.49 16.23 15.12
CA ILE A 86 0.03 16.41 15.17
C ILE A 86 -0.68 15.14 15.69
N LEU A 87 -0.10 13.95 15.47
CA LEU A 87 -0.60 12.67 15.96
C LEU A 87 0.51 11.87 16.67
N PRO A 88 0.54 11.86 18.02
CA PRO A 88 1.55 11.13 18.80
C PRO A 88 1.59 9.63 18.50
N SER A 89 0.44 9.03 18.14
CA SER A 89 0.31 7.61 17.81
C SER A 89 1.02 7.20 16.51
N ILE A 90 1.34 8.16 15.63
CA ILE A 90 2.08 7.96 14.38
C ILE A 90 3.51 8.51 14.48
N ASN A 91 3.72 9.57 15.28
CA ASN A 91 4.96 10.34 15.33
C ASN A 91 5.90 10.00 16.52
N SER A 92 5.60 8.97 17.30
CA SER A 92 6.37 8.59 18.51
C SER A 92 7.61 7.74 18.26
N VAL A 93 8.00 7.47 17.00
CA VAL A 93 9.27 6.80 16.70
C VAL A 93 10.29 7.82 16.20
N GLY A 94 11.44 7.90 16.88
CA GLY A 94 12.58 8.76 16.56
C GLY A 94 13.26 8.51 15.20
N ARG A 95 12.55 8.03 14.19
CA ARG A 95 12.99 7.98 12.79
C ARG A 95 12.20 8.99 11.96
N LYS A 96 12.89 10.05 11.52
CA LYS A 96 12.49 10.93 10.42
C LYS A 96 12.46 10.12 9.11
N SER A 97 11.37 9.42 8.82
CA SER A 97 11.19 8.70 7.55
C SER A 97 10.10 9.37 6.72
N LEU A 98 10.40 9.60 5.45
CA LEU A 98 9.46 10.14 4.46
C LEU A 98 8.51 9.06 3.91
N GLY A 99 8.44 7.88 4.53
CA GLY A 99 7.68 6.73 4.03
C GLY A 99 6.19 7.02 3.80
N THR A 100 5.51 7.74 4.69
CA THR A 100 4.09 8.09 4.49
C THR A 100 3.89 9.07 3.33
N PHE A 101 4.86 9.96 3.10
CA PHE A 101 4.85 10.85 1.94
C PHE A 101 5.08 10.07 0.63
N PHE A 102 6.06 9.16 0.62
CA PHE A 102 6.31 8.27 -0.51
C PHE A 102 5.13 7.36 -0.83
N TYR A 103 4.42 6.90 0.20
CA TYR A 103 3.19 6.12 0.04
C TYR A 103 2.08 6.94 -0.63
N ALA A 104 1.88 8.18 -0.19
CA ALA A 104 0.92 9.07 -0.83
C ALA A 104 1.26 9.27 -2.31
N ILE A 105 2.52 9.58 -2.63
CA ILE A 105 2.98 9.74 -4.02
C ILE A 105 2.70 8.48 -4.85
N SER A 106 3.06 7.29 -4.35
CA SER A 106 2.88 6.06 -5.12
C SER A 106 1.40 5.79 -5.44
N ILE A 107 0.49 6.01 -4.49
CA ILE A 107 -0.96 5.92 -4.75
C ILE A 107 -1.38 6.91 -5.83
N GLY A 108 -1.00 8.19 -5.72
CA GLY A 108 -1.38 9.22 -6.69
C GLY A 108 -0.90 8.90 -8.10
N VAL A 109 0.34 8.43 -8.24
CA VAL A 109 0.93 8.02 -9.53
C VAL A 109 0.20 6.80 -10.09
N LEU A 110 -0.04 5.77 -9.28
CA LEU A 110 -0.71 4.55 -9.70
C LEU A 110 -2.15 4.82 -10.14
N ILE A 111 -2.92 5.58 -9.34
CA ILE A 111 -4.27 5.98 -9.73
C ILE A 111 -4.22 6.81 -11.01
N GLY A 112 -3.36 7.84 -11.07
CA GLY A 112 -3.27 8.73 -12.24
C GLY A 112 -2.97 7.98 -13.54
N TRP A 113 -2.11 6.97 -13.50
CA TRP A 113 -1.79 6.16 -14.67
C TRP A 113 -2.89 5.13 -14.96
N PHE A 114 -3.14 4.22 -14.03
CA PHE A 114 -3.95 3.02 -14.28
C PHE A 114 -5.45 3.28 -14.38
N TRP A 115 -5.98 4.34 -13.75
CA TRP A 115 -7.37 4.74 -14.03
C TRP A 115 -7.51 5.30 -15.44
N THR A 116 -6.53 6.07 -15.92
CA THR A 116 -6.59 6.73 -17.24
C THR A 116 -6.61 5.71 -18.37
N ILE A 117 -5.84 4.63 -18.24
CA ILE A 117 -5.84 3.53 -19.21
C ILE A 117 -6.91 2.46 -18.94
N LYS A 118 -7.83 2.70 -17.99
CA LYS A 118 -8.92 1.78 -17.58
C LYS A 118 -8.44 0.40 -17.14
N GLN A 119 -7.29 0.34 -16.46
CA GLN A 119 -6.75 -0.88 -15.88
C GLN A 119 -6.42 -0.72 -14.38
N PRO A 120 -7.41 -0.34 -13.54
CA PRO A 120 -7.22 -0.09 -12.11
C PRO A 120 -6.68 -1.30 -11.33
N GLN A 121 -6.79 -2.52 -11.87
CA GLN A 121 -6.31 -3.74 -11.24
C GLN A 121 -4.80 -3.70 -10.93
N TYR A 122 -4.00 -3.07 -11.79
CA TYR A 122 -2.54 -2.98 -11.57
C TYR A 122 -2.19 -1.99 -10.46
N ALA A 123 -2.93 -0.89 -10.34
CA ALA A 123 -2.80 0.03 -9.22
C ALA A 123 -3.21 -0.65 -7.90
N ALA A 124 -4.34 -1.37 -7.90
CA ALA A 124 -4.76 -2.16 -6.74
C ALA A 124 -3.70 -3.20 -6.36
N LEU A 125 -3.13 -3.90 -7.34
CA LEU A 125 -2.07 -4.89 -7.15
C LEU A 125 -0.83 -4.28 -6.48
N GLY A 126 -0.29 -3.19 -7.03
CA GLY A 126 0.89 -2.55 -6.45
C GLY A 126 0.65 -2.04 -5.03
N ILE A 127 -0.48 -1.35 -4.81
CA ILE A 127 -0.84 -0.79 -3.49
C ILE A 127 -1.07 -1.91 -2.47
N LEU A 128 -1.77 -2.98 -2.84
CA LEU A 128 -2.04 -4.09 -1.93
C LEU A 128 -0.77 -4.87 -1.58
N ILE A 129 0.13 -5.10 -2.55
CA ILE A 129 1.43 -5.74 -2.29
C ILE A 129 2.24 -4.93 -1.29
N MET A 130 2.30 -3.61 -1.43
CA MET A 130 3.00 -2.79 -0.44
C MET A 130 2.30 -2.82 0.93
N THR A 131 0.98 -2.66 0.96
CA THR A 131 0.25 -2.52 2.23
C THR A 131 0.24 -3.81 3.05
N TRP A 132 -0.08 -4.94 2.42
CA TRP A 132 -0.15 -6.24 3.08
C TRP A 132 1.20 -6.94 3.09
N GLY A 133 1.95 -6.94 1.99
CA GLY A 133 3.24 -7.61 1.89
C GLY A 133 4.25 -7.01 2.85
N ASP A 134 4.55 -5.72 2.69
CA ASP A 134 5.52 -5.04 3.56
C ASP A 134 4.94 -4.84 4.99
N GLY A 135 3.63 -4.61 5.12
CA GLY A 135 2.96 -4.55 6.42
C GLY A 135 3.13 -5.82 7.25
N LEU A 136 2.82 -6.99 6.69
CA LEU A 136 2.96 -8.27 7.36
C LEU A 136 4.42 -8.69 7.50
N ALA A 137 5.27 -8.42 6.51
CA ALA A 137 6.70 -8.70 6.59
C ALA A 137 7.36 -7.97 7.77
N ALA A 138 6.98 -6.72 8.02
CA ALA A 138 7.45 -5.97 9.17
C ALA A 138 6.95 -6.55 10.49
N VAL A 139 5.65 -6.87 10.61
CA VAL A 139 5.08 -7.46 11.84
C VAL A 139 5.73 -8.80 12.14
N ILE A 140 5.80 -9.70 11.14
CA ILE A 140 6.37 -11.03 11.31
C ILE A 140 7.87 -10.96 11.56
N GLY A 141 8.60 -10.12 10.81
CA GLY A 141 10.03 -9.95 10.98
C GLY A 141 10.41 -9.37 12.35
N GLN A 142 9.57 -8.53 12.94
CA GLN A 142 9.80 -7.97 14.28
C GLN A 142 9.42 -8.94 15.40
N GLN A 143 8.27 -9.61 15.31
CA GLN A 143 7.75 -10.46 16.38
C GLN A 143 8.33 -11.87 16.37
N TRP A 144 8.54 -12.45 15.18
CA TRP A 144 8.95 -13.86 15.02
C TRP A 144 10.24 -14.04 14.22
N GLY A 145 10.85 -12.97 13.71
CA GLY A 145 12.09 -13.10 12.93
C GLY A 145 13.27 -13.55 13.79
N GLN A 146 13.72 -14.80 13.62
CA GLN A 146 14.86 -15.37 14.35
C GLN A 146 16.13 -15.32 13.48
N HIS A 147 16.00 -15.56 12.17
CA HIS A 147 17.11 -15.63 11.24
C HIS A 147 17.40 -14.25 10.64
N LYS A 148 18.18 -13.45 11.35
CA LYS A 148 18.52 -12.08 10.94
C LYS A 148 19.64 -12.06 9.90
N TYR A 149 19.54 -11.10 8.98
CA TYR A 149 20.60 -10.76 8.05
C TYR A 149 20.65 -9.24 7.87
N GLN A 150 21.74 -8.72 7.30
CA GLN A 150 21.91 -7.28 7.09
C GLN A 150 22.07 -6.95 5.63
N VAL A 151 21.33 -5.93 5.18
CA VAL A 151 21.45 -5.39 3.83
C VAL A 151 21.65 -3.89 3.93
N PHE A 152 22.78 -3.42 3.41
CA PHE A 152 23.20 -2.02 3.49
C PHE A 152 23.10 -1.40 4.91
N GLY A 153 23.31 -2.19 5.97
CA GLY A 153 23.22 -1.73 7.36
C GLY A 153 21.80 -1.71 7.95
N ASN A 154 20.78 -2.15 7.21
CA ASN A 154 19.45 -2.42 7.75
C ASN A 154 19.35 -3.88 8.18
N GLY A 155 18.94 -4.12 9.43
CA GLY A 155 18.62 -5.45 9.92
C GLY A 155 17.30 -5.95 9.35
N LYS A 156 17.34 -7.07 8.64
CA LYS A 156 16.19 -7.79 8.08
C LYS A 156 16.15 -9.20 8.67
N SER A 157 15.08 -9.92 8.38
CA SER A 157 14.89 -11.31 8.82
C SER A 157 14.37 -12.13 7.66
N TRP A 158 14.85 -13.37 7.52
CA TRP A 158 14.37 -14.28 6.47
C TRP A 158 12.86 -14.51 6.56
N GLU A 159 12.30 -14.58 7.77
CA GLU A 159 10.87 -14.76 8.01
C GLU A 159 10.05 -13.60 7.44
N GLY A 160 10.51 -12.36 7.65
CA GLY A 160 9.93 -11.16 7.06
C GLY A 160 10.00 -11.16 5.53
N SER A 161 11.16 -11.50 4.95
CA SER A 161 11.32 -11.53 3.48
C SER A 161 10.52 -12.65 2.82
N LEU A 162 10.41 -13.83 3.45
CA LEU A 162 9.53 -14.90 2.99
C LEU A 162 8.06 -14.48 3.09
N THR A 163 7.67 -13.76 4.14
CA THR A 163 6.33 -13.18 4.26
C THR A 163 6.05 -12.23 3.10
N MET A 164 6.97 -11.31 2.81
CA MET A 164 6.86 -10.40 1.68
C MET A 164 6.67 -11.17 0.36
N LEU A 165 7.48 -12.19 0.12
CA LEU A 165 7.40 -13.04 -1.07
C LEU A 165 6.04 -13.72 -1.21
N PHE A 166 5.59 -14.44 -0.17
CA PHE A 166 4.34 -15.20 -0.22
C PHE A 166 3.11 -14.31 -0.31
N VAL A 167 3.06 -13.22 0.47
CA VAL A 167 1.92 -12.30 0.43
C VAL A 167 1.86 -11.57 -0.90
N SER A 168 3.01 -11.16 -1.46
CA SER A 168 3.06 -10.54 -2.79
C SER A 168 2.58 -11.50 -3.88
N LEU A 169 2.99 -12.77 -3.80
CA LEU A 169 2.54 -13.82 -4.72
C LEU A 169 1.03 -14.03 -4.63
N MET A 170 0.47 -14.14 -3.43
CA MET A 170 -0.97 -14.30 -3.20
C MET A 170 -1.76 -13.11 -3.76
N ILE A 171 -1.35 -11.88 -3.46
CA ILE A 171 -2.07 -10.68 -3.92
C ILE A 171 -2.04 -10.56 -5.43
N CYS A 172 -0.86 -10.71 -6.03
CA CYS A 172 -0.70 -10.65 -7.47
C CYS A 172 -1.54 -11.73 -8.18
N SER A 173 -1.41 -12.98 -7.72
CA SER A 173 -2.15 -14.10 -8.31
C SER A 173 -3.66 -13.95 -8.14
N PHE A 174 -4.17 -13.53 -6.97
CA PHE A 174 -5.60 -13.34 -6.77
C PHE A 174 -6.19 -12.24 -7.64
N ILE A 175 -5.49 -11.11 -7.78
CA ILE A 175 -5.98 -10.01 -8.62
C ILE A 175 -6.00 -10.44 -10.09
N LEU A 176 -4.90 -11.00 -10.60
CA LEU A 176 -4.83 -11.45 -11.99
C LEU A 176 -5.82 -12.59 -12.27
N LEU A 177 -6.01 -13.52 -11.33
CA LEU A 177 -7.03 -14.57 -11.42
C LEU A 177 -8.43 -13.97 -11.52
N ALA A 178 -8.75 -12.98 -10.68
CA ALA A 178 -10.07 -12.36 -10.63
C ALA A 178 -10.37 -11.50 -11.85
N THR A 179 -9.36 -10.88 -12.48
CA THR A 179 -9.55 -9.96 -13.61
C THR A 179 -9.32 -10.59 -14.98
N GLU A 180 -8.44 -11.57 -15.07
CA GLU A 180 -7.97 -12.13 -16.34
C GLU A 180 -8.15 -13.66 -16.41
N GLY A 181 -8.54 -14.30 -15.30
CA GLY A 181 -8.75 -15.73 -15.22
C GLY A 181 -7.48 -16.54 -14.94
N ASN A 182 -7.64 -17.87 -14.91
CA ASN A 182 -6.55 -18.79 -14.60
C ASN A 182 -5.72 -19.10 -15.87
N ASN A 183 -4.51 -18.56 -15.94
CA ASN A 183 -3.55 -18.82 -17.00
C ASN A 183 -2.14 -18.99 -16.40
N GLN A 184 -1.34 -19.89 -16.99
CA GLN A 184 0.06 -20.12 -16.66
C GLN A 184 0.92 -18.85 -16.75
N ILE A 185 0.60 -17.93 -17.67
CA ILE A 185 1.29 -16.64 -17.80
C ILE A 185 1.08 -15.80 -16.53
N ASN A 186 -0.14 -15.72 -16.01
CA ASN A 186 -0.45 -14.95 -14.80
C ASN A 186 0.27 -15.48 -13.56
N TRP A 187 0.44 -16.80 -13.46
CA TRP A 187 1.26 -17.41 -12.41
C TRP A 187 2.73 -17.02 -12.54
N SER A 188 3.27 -17.04 -13.76
CA SER A 188 4.66 -16.62 -14.03
C SER A 188 4.89 -15.14 -13.69
N ILE A 189 3.96 -14.27 -14.07
CA ILE A 189 3.97 -12.84 -13.71
C ILE A 189 3.92 -12.68 -12.19
N SER A 190 3.04 -13.42 -11.50
CA SER A 190 2.90 -13.32 -10.05
C SER A 190 4.17 -13.72 -9.29
N ILE A 191 4.87 -14.76 -9.77
CA ILE A 191 6.17 -15.18 -9.22
C ILE A 191 7.23 -14.09 -9.46
N ALA A 192 7.32 -13.55 -10.68
CA ALA A 192 8.27 -12.49 -11.02
C ALA A 192 8.04 -11.23 -10.16
N VAL A 193 6.78 -10.82 -10.01
CA VAL A 193 6.37 -9.69 -9.18
C VAL A 193 6.73 -9.94 -7.71
N ALA A 194 6.44 -11.13 -7.16
CA ALA A 194 6.77 -11.45 -5.78
C ALA A 194 8.28 -11.36 -5.49
N ILE A 195 9.10 -11.89 -6.39
CA ILE A 195 10.57 -11.85 -6.26
C ILE A 195 11.06 -10.40 -6.30
N ILE A 196 10.60 -9.61 -7.29
CA ILE A 196 11.01 -8.22 -7.43
C ILE A 196 10.54 -7.37 -6.26
N ALA A 197 9.29 -7.54 -5.81
CA ALA A 197 8.75 -6.81 -4.67
C ALA A 197 9.54 -7.11 -3.38
N THR A 198 9.92 -8.37 -3.17
CA THR A 198 10.78 -8.78 -2.03
C THR A 198 12.16 -8.16 -2.12
N GLY A 199 12.77 -8.12 -3.31
CA GLY A 199 14.04 -7.44 -3.54
C GLY A 199 13.95 -5.94 -3.25
N LEU A 200 12.94 -5.27 -3.79
CA LEU A 200 12.70 -3.83 -3.57
C LEU A 200 12.53 -3.51 -2.08
N GLU A 201 11.79 -4.33 -1.33
CA GLU A 201 11.63 -4.20 0.13
C GLU A 201 12.96 -4.42 0.87
N THR A 202 13.70 -5.46 0.47
CA THR A 202 14.94 -5.88 1.14
C THR A 202 16.05 -4.83 1.00
N PHE A 203 16.20 -4.25 -0.20
CA PHE A 203 17.23 -3.26 -0.49
C PHE A 203 16.82 -1.81 -0.17
N SER A 204 15.59 -1.59 0.31
CA SER A 204 15.09 -0.25 0.62
C SER A 204 15.73 0.38 1.87
N LYS A 205 15.82 1.71 1.86
CA LYS A 205 16.20 2.54 3.01
C LYS A 205 15.27 3.73 3.16
N TYR A 206 15.16 4.23 4.39
CA TYR A 206 14.46 5.49 4.71
C TYR A 206 12.97 5.56 4.31
N GLY A 207 12.33 4.43 4.03
CA GLY A 207 10.93 4.38 3.60
C GLY A 207 10.72 4.46 2.09
N ILE A 208 11.78 4.33 1.28
CA ILE A 208 11.68 4.38 -0.19
C ILE A 208 10.93 3.16 -0.78
N ASP A 209 10.86 2.05 -0.04
CA ASP A 209 9.99 0.89 -0.31
C ASP A 209 8.54 1.31 -0.52
N ASN A 210 8.04 2.28 0.25
CA ASN A 210 6.68 2.80 0.08
C ASN A 210 6.44 3.50 -1.27
N LEU A 211 7.52 3.83 -2.00
CA LEU A 211 7.46 4.31 -3.38
C LEU A 211 7.76 3.18 -4.36
N THR A 212 8.85 2.44 -4.15
CA THR A 212 9.39 1.50 -5.13
C THR A 212 8.60 0.21 -5.21
N VAL A 213 8.19 -0.38 -4.09
CA VAL A 213 7.41 -1.64 -4.07
C VAL A 213 6.10 -1.51 -4.83
N PRO A 214 5.23 -0.51 -4.56
CA PRO A 214 3.95 -0.43 -5.25
C PRO A 214 4.11 -0.06 -6.73
N LEU A 215 4.98 0.90 -7.06
CA LEU A 215 5.24 1.29 -8.45
C LEU A 215 5.90 0.16 -9.25
N GLY A 216 6.92 -0.48 -8.69
CA GLY A 216 7.67 -1.56 -9.32
C GLY A 216 6.79 -2.78 -9.56
N SER A 217 5.99 -3.19 -8.57
CA SER A 217 5.10 -4.35 -8.68
C SER A 217 4.01 -4.12 -9.73
N ALA A 218 3.34 -2.97 -9.70
CA ALA A 218 2.30 -2.63 -10.66
C ALA A 218 2.84 -2.52 -12.09
N SER A 219 3.96 -1.81 -12.26
CA SER A 219 4.57 -1.61 -13.57
C SER A 219 5.06 -2.93 -14.15
N LEU A 220 5.73 -3.76 -13.34
CA LEU A 220 6.21 -5.06 -13.79
C LEU A 220 5.06 -5.99 -14.19
N ALA A 221 4.01 -6.07 -13.37
CA ALA A 221 2.83 -6.86 -13.69
C ALA A 221 2.21 -6.42 -15.03
N PHE A 222 2.01 -5.11 -15.20
CA PHE A 222 1.47 -4.53 -16.43
C PHE A 222 2.35 -4.84 -17.65
N PHE A 223 3.64 -4.53 -17.60
CA PHE A 223 4.51 -4.72 -18.77
C PHE A 223 4.69 -6.19 -19.15
N LEU A 224 4.82 -7.09 -18.18
CA LEU A 224 4.92 -8.52 -18.49
C LEU A 224 3.62 -9.06 -19.10
N ASN A 225 2.46 -8.59 -18.63
CA ASN A 225 1.16 -8.97 -19.18
C ASN A 225 0.96 -8.49 -20.63
N GLN A 226 1.58 -7.37 -21.01
CA GLN A 226 1.51 -6.88 -22.40
C GLN A 226 2.47 -7.61 -23.36
N ILE A 227 3.52 -8.24 -22.83
CA ILE A 227 4.60 -8.84 -23.64
C ILE A 227 4.43 -10.36 -23.81
N LEU A 228 3.91 -11.04 -22.79
CA LEU A 228 3.76 -12.51 -22.73
C LEU A 228 2.37 -12.94 -23.19
#